data_AF-A0AAD2DY93-F1
#
_entry.id   AF-A0AAD2DY93-F1
#
_cell.length_a   1.000
_cell.length_b   1.000
_cell.length_c   1.000
_cell.angle_alpha   90.00
_cell.angle_beta   90.00
_cell.angle_gamma   90.00
#
_symmetry.space_group_name_H-M   'P 1'
#
loop_
_entity.id
_entity.type
_entity.pdbx_description
1 polymer ?
#
loop_
_entity_poly.entity_id
_entity_poly.type
_entity_poly.pdbx_seq_one_letter_code
_entity_poly.pdbx_strand_id
1 'polypeptide(L)'
;MSLNLQQRPDGHNWRKKKDGKIVNEAHERLKIESGGNPGILYKTHPNINKELFSNENILGLNDTNWPFPSGDGVGLLKWRMQNADESLVPLSINCWPSVSGNETYVSMEYEASSMFDLQNIVISAPLPPLRESPSVQPIDGTRGER
;
A
#
# COMPACT_ATOMS: atom_id res chain seq x y z
N MET A 1 -3.94 -1.70 -4.52
CA MET A 1 -2.94 -0.63 -4.80
C MET A 1 -2.34 -0.90 -6.19
N SER A 2 -1.80 0.10 -6.89
CA SER A 2 -1.12 -0.08 -8.18
C SER A 2 0.27 0.54 -8.14
N LEU A 3 1.27 -0.18 -8.65
CA LEU A 3 2.59 0.42 -8.88
C LEU A 3 2.53 1.18 -10.20
N ASN A 4 2.56 2.51 -10.13
CA ASN A 4 2.65 3.38 -11.28
C ASN A 4 4.09 3.85 -11.41
N LEU A 5 4.72 3.64 -12.56
CA LEU A 5 5.98 4.32 -12.88
C LEU A 5 5.65 5.69 -13.48
N GLN A 6 6.18 6.74 -12.86
CA GLN A 6 6.11 8.10 -13.41
C GLN A 6 7.47 8.50 -13.94
N GLN A 7 7.50 9.02 -15.17
CA GLN A 7 8.73 9.40 -15.86
C GLN A 7 9.37 10.63 -15.19
N ARG A 8 10.71 10.69 -15.14
CA ARG A 8 11.40 11.94 -14.81
C ARG A 8 11.18 12.97 -15.94
N PRO A 9 11.14 14.28 -15.65
CA PRO A 9 10.84 15.33 -16.63
C PRO A 9 11.82 15.39 -17.81
N ASP A 10 12.99 14.76 -17.70
CA ASP A 10 14.06 14.76 -18.69
C ASP A 10 13.90 13.71 -19.80
N GLY A 11 12.87 12.85 -19.73
CA GLY A 11 12.51 11.93 -20.80
C GLY A 11 13.53 10.82 -21.07
N HIS A 12 14.56 10.66 -20.22
CA HIS A 12 15.56 9.63 -20.38
C HIS A 12 15.26 8.44 -19.48
N ASN A 13 14.60 7.44 -20.07
CA ASN A 13 14.69 6.05 -19.60
C ASN A 13 16.17 5.68 -19.38
N TRP A 14 16.42 4.82 -18.40
CA TRP A 14 17.74 4.51 -17.88
C TRP A 14 18.64 4.03 -19.03
N ARG A 15 19.68 4.81 -19.36
CA ARG A 15 20.66 4.44 -20.40
C ARG A 15 22.01 4.18 -19.75
N LYS A 16 22.47 2.94 -19.80
CA LYS A 16 23.86 2.59 -19.49
C LYS A 16 24.76 3.03 -20.66
N LYS A 17 25.86 3.72 -20.38
CA LYS A 17 26.92 3.97 -21.37
C LYS A 17 28.06 2.98 -21.11
N LYS A 18 28.53 2.30 -22.15
CA LYS A 18 29.77 1.52 -22.12
C LYS A 18 30.68 2.11 -23.21
N ASP A 19 31.89 2.49 -22.83
CA ASP A 19 32.92 3.03 -23.74
C ASP A 19 32.45 4.22 -24.60
N GLY A 20 31.70 5.15 -24.00
CA GLY A 20 31.24 6.37 -24.68
C GLY A 20 30.12 6.17 -25.71
N LYS A 21 29.73 4.93 -26.02
CA LYS A 21 28.59 4.61 -26.89
C LYS A 21 27.31 4.42 -26.08
N ILE A 22 26.22 5.00 -26.58
CA ILE A 22 24.87 4.71 -26.08
C ILE A 22 24.53 3.30 -26.57
N VAL A 23 24.44 2.35 -25.65
CA VAL A 23 23.88 1.03 -25.92
C VAL A 23 22.38 1.07 -25.61
N ASN A 24 21.54 0.66 -26.57
CA ASN A 24 20.10 0.49 -26.35
C ASN A 24 19.85 -0.77 -25.51
N GLU A 25 20.28 -0.78 -24.25
CA GLU A 25 19.77 -1.75 -23.28
C GLU A 25 18.64 -1.09 -22.48
N ALA A 26 17.51 -0.84 -23.14
CA ALA A 26 16.27 -0.51 -22.42
C ALA A 26 15.61 -1.80 -21.91
N HIS A 27 16.36 -2.64 -21.20
CA HIS A 27 15.85 -3.85 -20.56
C HIS A 27 15.58 -3.55 -19.08
N GLU A 28 14.64 -2.65 -18.81
CA GLU A 28 14.33 -2.27 -17.44
C GLU A 28 13.42 -3.31 -16.80
N ARG A 29 13.97 -4.50 -16.58
CA ARG A 29 13.37 -5.51 -15.72
C ARG A 29 13.25 -4.93 -14.32
N LEU A 30 12.03 -4.82 -13.80
CA LEU A 30 11.79 -4.35 -12.45
C LEU A 30 11.66 -5.55 -11.53
N LYS A 31 12.65 -5.74 -10.65
CA LYS A 31 12.55 -6.73 -9.58
C LYS A 31 11.60 -6.21 -8.50
N ILE A 32 10.60 -7.02 -8.18
CA ILE A 32 9.61 -6.73 -7.15
C ILE A 32 9.98 -7.54 -5.91
N GLU A 33 10.04 -6.85 -4.77
CA GLU A 33 10.10 -7.50 -3.47
C GLU A 33 8.67 -7.64 -2.96
N SER A 34 8.10 -8.83 -3.15
CA SER A 34 6.86 -9.23 -2.49
C SER A 34 7.25 -9.79 -1.13
N GLY A 35 6.63 -9.32 -0.04
CA GLY A 35 6.86 -9.83 1.33
C GLY A 35 6.41 -11.28 1.57
N GLY A 36 6.31 -12.10 0.52
CA GLY A 36 5.98 -13.53 0.58
C GLY A 36 4.55 -13.84 0.98
N ASN A 37 3.68 -12.84 1.10
CA ASN A 37 2.32 -13.02 1.61
C ASN A 37 1.43 -13.73 0.57
N PRO A 38 1.02 -15.00 0.82
CA PRO A 38 0.20 -15.77 -0.13
C PRO A 38 -1.22 -15.22 -0.27
N GLY A 39 -1.67 -14.36 0.66
CA GLY A 39 -2.94 -13.67 0.59
C GLY A 39 -2.98 -12.54 -0.43
N ILE A 40 -1.84 -12.12 -0.98
CA ILE A 40 -1.76 -11.10 -2.03
C ILE A 40 -1.87 -11.74 -3.41
N LEU A 41 -2.92 -11.36 -4.14
CA LEU A 41 -3.13 -11.71 -5.52
C LEU A 41 -2.62 -10.62 -6.45
N TYR A 42 -1.73 -11.01 -7.36
CA TYR A 42 -1.15 -10.15 -8.38
C TYR A 42 -1.84 -10.33 -9.73
N LYS A 43 -1.96 -9.23 -10.47
CA LYS A 43 -2.36 -9.20 -11.88
C LYS A 43 -1.42 -8.28 -12.65
N THR A 44 -0.68 -8.86 -13.58
CA THR A 44 0.23 -8.13 -14.47
C THR A 44 -0.51 -7.56 -15.69
N HIS A 45 0.05 -6.51 -16.28
CA HIS A 45 -0.41 -5.96 -17.56
C HIS A 45 -0.25 -6.98 -18.70
N PRO A 46 -1.10 -7.01 -19.74
CA PRO A 46 -1.04 -8.00 -20.82
C PRO A 46 0.33 -8.12 -21.51
N ASN A 47 1.06 -7.02 -21.61
CA ASN A 47 2.38 -6.99 -22.24
C ASN A 47 3.52 -7.45 -21.33
N ILE A 48 3.25 -7.80 -20.08
CA ILE A 48 4.25 -8.31 -19.12
C ILE A 48 4.35 -9.83 -19.24
N ASN A 49 5.59 -10.31 -19.20
CA ASN A 49 5.91 -11.73 -19.11
C ASN A 49 5.48 -12.29 -17.74
N LYS A 50 4.42 -13.10 -17.76
CA LYS A 50 3.81 -13.69 -16.57
C LYS A 50 4.70 -14.76 -15.94
N GLU A 51 5.41 -15.55 -16.75
CA GLU A 51 6.31 -16.60 -16.25
C GLU A 51 7.50 -15.99 -15.53
N LEU A 52 8.10 -14.95 -16.11
CA LEU A 52 9.20 -14.20 -15.50
C LEU A 52 8.78 -13.58 -14.17
N PHE A 53 7.57 -13.00 -14.10
CA PHE A 53 7.03 -12.47 -12.85
C PHE A 53 6.77 -13.59 -11.84
N SER A 54 6.15 -14.70 -12.24
CA SER A 54 5.78 -15.79 -11.35
C SER A 54 7.00 -16.52 -10.76
N ASN A 55 8.09 -16.64 -11.53
CA ASN A 55 9.27 -17.41 -11.13
C ASN A 55 10.31 -16.54 -10.43
N GLU A 56 10.48 -15.29 -10.86
CA GLU A 56 11.60 -14.45 -10.43
C GLU A 56 11.16 -13.16 -9.71
N ASN A 57 9.85 -12.92 -9.61
CA ASN A 57 9.27 -11.63 -9.20
C ASN A 57 9.80 -10.45 -10.05
N ILE A 58 10.08 -10.69 -11.33
CA ILE A 58 10.57 -9.67 -12.24
C ILE A 58 9.47 -9.27 -13.22
N LEU A 59 9.13 -7.98 -13.24
CA LEU A 59 8.32 -7.40 -14.32
C LEU A 59 9.23 -7.13 -15.51
N GLY A 60 9.05 -7.90 -16.58
CA GLY A 60 9.64 -7.66 -17.89
C GLY A 60 8.56 -7.74 -18.96
N LEU A 61 8.76 -7.06 -20.09
CA LEU A 61 7.85 -7.17 -21.23
C LEU A 61 7.98 -8.54 -21.92
N ASN A 62 6.91 -8.98 -22.58
CA ASN A 62 6.91 -10.20 -23.41
C ASN A 62 7.86 -10.07 -24.60
N ASP A 63 7.87 -8.91 -25.25
CA ASP A 63 8.78 -8.60 -26.34
C ASP A 63 9.82 -7.59 -25.84
N THR A 64 11.07 -8.03 -25.78
CA THR A 64 12.21 -7.28 -25.26
C THR A 64 12.68 -6.16 -26.20
N ASN A 65 12.19 -6.14 -27.45
CA ASN A 65 12.47 -5.04 -28.37
C ASN A 65 11.61 -3.81 -28.11
N TRP A 66 10.54 -3.94 -27.32
CA TRP A 66 9.70 -2.80 -26.95
C TRP A 66 10.18 -2.17 -25.65
N PRO A 67 10.23 -0.83 -25.58
CA PRO A 67 10.46 -0.15 -24.33
C PRO A 67 9.26 -0.33 -23.40
N PHE A 68 9.48 -0.23 -22.09
CA PHE A 68 8.38 -0.10 -21.13
C PHE A 68 7.44 1.05 -21.56
N PRO A 69 6.11 0.87 -21.41
CA PRO A 69 5.14 1.91 -21.77
C PRO A 69 5.52 3.24 -21.11
N SER A 70 5.78 4.25 -21.93
CA SER A 70 6.10 5.60 -21.49
C SER A 70 4.93 6.50 -21.84
N GLY A 71 4.14 6.86 -20.83
CA GLY A 71 2.92 7.66 -20.94
C GLY A 71 2.21 7.69 -19.59
N ASP A 72 1.27 8.62 -19.42
CA ASP A 72 0.61 8.81 -18.12
C ASP A 72 -0.19 7.58 -17.70
N GLY A 73 0.17 7.03 -16.52
CA GLY A 73 -0.72 6.16 -15.74
C GLY A 73 -0.84 4.69 -16.17
N VAL A 74 0.10 4.12 -16.93
CA VAL A 74 0.05 2.69 -17.27
C VAL A 74 0.36 1.83 -16.03
N GLY A 75 -0.66 1.18 -15.48
CA GLY A 75 -0.50 0.23 -14.37
C GLY A 75 0.08 -1.10 -14.84
N LEU A 76 1.35 -1.36 -14.51
CA LEU A 76 2.07 -2.59 -14.89
C LEU A 76 1.75 -3.79 -14.00
N LEU A 77 1.47 -3.52 -12.72
CA LEU A 77 1.13 -4.51 -11.71
C LEU A 77 0.00 -3.97 -10.82
N LYS A 78 -1.07 -4.75 -10.73
CA LYS A 78 -2.17 -4.52 -9.79
C LYS A 78 -2.17 -5.64 -8.77
N TRP A 79 -2.43 -5.31 -7.51
CA TRP A 79 -2.54 -6.32 -6.46
C TRP A 79 -3.71 -6.04 -5.53
N ARG A 80 -4.28 -7.13 -5.00
CA ARG A 80 -5.33 -7.12 -3.97
C ARG A 80 -5.03 -8.19 -2.94
N MET A 81 -5.40 -7.96 -1.69
CA MET A 81 -5.33 -8.97 -0.64
C MET A 81 -6.70 -9.65 -0.52
N GLN A 82 -6.75 -10.98 -0.53
CA GLN A 82 -8.02 -11.73 -0.55
C GLN A 82 -8.41 -12.28 0.83
N ASN A 83 -7.43 -12.65 1.65
CA ASN A 83 -7.65 -13.15 3.01
C ASN A 83 -7.30 -12.03 3.99
N ALA A 84 -8.28 -11.60 4.80
CA ALA A 84 -8.06 -10.67 5.89
C ALA A 84 -7.62 -11.44 7.13
N ASP A 85 -6.37 -11.91 7.13
CA ASP A 85 -5.73 -12.29 8.38
C ASP A 85 -5.58 -11.03 9.23
N GLU A 86 -6.28 -10.98 10.37
CA GLU A 86 -6.29 -9.81 11.25
C GLU A 86 -4.90 -9.48 11.80
N SER A 87 -3.99 -10.45 11.86
CA SER A 87 -2.58 -10.21 12.27
C SER A 87 -1.82 -9.28 11.30
N LEU A 88 -2.32 -9.12 10.08
CA LEU A 88 -1.75 -8.26 9.05
C LEU A 88 -2.42 -6.88 8.98
N VAL A 89 -3.47 -6.66 9.76
CA VAL A 89 -4.16 -5.37 9.81
C VAL A 89 -3.28 -4.37 10.56
N PRO A 90 -3.02 -3.17 10.00
CA PRO A 90 -2.10 -2.21 10.61
C PRO A 90 -2.63 -1.60 11.92
N LEU A 91 -3.96 -1.52 12.06
CA LEU A 91 -4.65 -0.94 13.21
C LEU A 91 -5.98 -1.67 13.42
N SER A 92 -6.17 -2.26 14.59
CA SER A 92 -7.46 -2.75 15.05
C SER A 92 -8.12 -1.71 15.96
N ILE A 93 -9.41 -1.48 15.79
CA ILE A 93 -10.20 -0.56 16.61
C ILE A 93 -11.43 -1.30 17.08
N ASN A 94 -11.59 -1.37 18.40
CA ASN A 94 -12.81 -1.82 19.04
C ASN A 94 -13.56 -0.62 19.61
N CYS A 95 -14.88 -0.62 19.45
CA CYS A 95 -15.71 0.48 19.89
C CYS A 95 -17.01 -0.07 20.48
N TRP A 96 -17.25 0.22 21.75
CA TRP A 96 -18.44 -0.25 22.47
C TRP A 96 -19.25 0.95 22.96
N PRO A 97 -20.44 1.18 22.40
CA PRO A 97 -21.38 2.12 22.99
C PRO A 97 -22.05 1.49 24.22
N SER A 98 -22.22 2.27 25.27
CA SER A 98 -23.00 1.91 26.45
C SER A 98 -23.92 3.06 26.85
N VAL A 99 -25.07 2.73 27.44
CA VAL A 99 -26.07 3.71 27.86
C VAL A 99 -26.22 3.62 29.36
N SER A 100 -26.12 4.75 30.05
CA SER A 100 -26.37 4.86 31.47
C SER A 100 -27.33 6.03 31.72
N GLY A 101 -28.58 5.70 32.07
CA GLY A 101 -29.63 6.70 32.21
C GLY A 101 -29.89 7.47 30.90
N ASN A 102 -29.68 8.78 30.94
CA ASN A 102 -29.88 9.69 29.81
C ASN A 102 -28.59 10.00 29.05
N GLU A 103 -27.49 9.36 29.41
CA GLU A 103 -26.16 9.58 28.83
C GLU A 103 -25.73 8.36 28.03
N THR A 104 -25.02 8.61 26.92
CA THR A 104 -24.38 7.58 26.10
C THR A 104 -22.88 7.73 26.23
N TYR A 105 -22.22 6.65 26.58
CA TYR A 105 -20.78 6.54 26.70
C TYR A 105 -20.26 5.71 25.53
N VAL A 106 -19.13 6.11 24.96
CA VAL A 106 -18.47 5.36 23.88
C VAL A 106 -17.06 5.04 24.34
N SER A 107 -16.80 3.77 24.62
CA SER A 107 -15.46 3.27 24.93
C SER A 107 -14.79 2.83 23.64
N MET A 108 -13.58 3.31 23.39
CA MET A 108 -12.78 2.92 22.23
C MET A 108 -11.44 2.37 22.70
N GLU A 109 -11.05 1.24 22.11
CA GLU A 109 -9.73 0.64 22.28
C GLU A 109 -9.10 0.48 20.91
N TYR A 110 -7.78 0.66 20.83
CA TYR A 110 -7.04 0.46 19.60
C TYR A 110 -5.75 -0.32 19.84
N GLU A 111 -5.37 -1.12 18.86
CA GLU A 111 -4.12 -1.85 18.84
C GLU A 111 -3.45 -1.64 17.48
N ALA A 112 -2.25 -1.06 17.48
CA ALA A 112 -1.48 -0.83 16.27
C ALA A 112 -0.38 -1.88 16.15
N SER A 113 -0.22 -2.42 14.94
CA SER A 113 0.86 -3.35 14.66
C SER A 113 2.22 -2.63 14.66
N SER A 114 3.22 -3.22 15.32
CA SER A 114 4.60 -2.71 15.33
C SER A 114 5.29 -2.78 13.97
N MET A 115 4.70 -3.48 13.00
CA MET A 115 5.18 -3.55 11.63
C MET A 115 4.99 -2.22 10.87
N PHE A 116 4.12 -1.34 11.36
CA PHE A 116 3.77 -0.08 10.70
C PHE A 116 3.99 1.11 11.64
N ASP A 117 4.60 2.18 11.13
CA ASP A 117 4.69 3.46 11.84
C ASP A 117 3.50 4.34 11.44
N LEU A 118 2.39 4.19 12.15
CA LEU A 118 1.15 4.92 11.87
C LEU A 118 1.20 6.31 12.50
N GLN A 119 1.08 7.34 11.67
CA GLN A 119 1.12 8.74 12.10
C GLN A 119 -0.15 9.48 11.64
N ASN A 120 -0.54 10.50 12.40
CA ASN A 120 -1.70 11.36 12.09
C ASN A 120 -3.00 10.58 11.89
N ILE A 121 -3.24 9.56 12.72
CA ILE A 121 -4.47 8.76 12.69
C ILE A 121 -5.65 9.63 13.13
N VAL A 122 -6.67 9.72 12.29
CA VAL A 122 -7.94 10.36 12.61
C VAL A 122 -9.02 9.29 12.65
N ILE A 123 -9.57 9.06 13.84
CA ILE A 123 -10.74 8.19 14.04
C ILE A 123 -11.96 9.08 14.17
N SER A 124 -12.93 8.91 13.27
CA SER A 124 -14.17 9.68 13.27
C SER A 124 -15.34 8.80 13.67
N ALA A 125 -16.00 9.15 14.76
CA ALA A 125 -17.24 8.52 15.21
C ALA A 125 -18.42 9.46 14.89
N PRO A 126 -19.29 9.11 13.93
CA PRO A 126 -20.46 9.92 13.64
C PRO A 126 -21.45 9.85 14.81
N LEU A 127 -21.95 11.00 15.23
CA LEU A 127 -22.92 11.12 16.32
C LEU A 127 -24.27 11.58 15.79
N PRO A 128 -25.39 11.17 16.41
CA PRO A 128 -26.69 11.75 16.11
C PRO A 128 -26.69 13.25 16.46
N PRO A 129 -27.71 14.03 16.04
CA PRO A 129 -27.81 15.44 16.43
C PRO A 129 -27.79 15.59 17.96
N LEU A 130 -26.71 16.16 18.48
CA LEU A 130 -26.55 16.42 19.91
C LEU A 130 -26.91 17.87 20.22
N ARG A 131 -27.45 18.11 21.42
CA ARG A 131 -27.65 19.47 21.94
C ARG A 131 -26.32 20.08 22.41
N GLU A 132 -25.38 19.24 22.83
CA GLU A 132 -24.09 19.61 23.39
C GLU A 132 -22.99 18.73 22.79
N SER A 133 -21.77 19.26 22.66
CA SER A 133 -20.62 18.52 22.14
C SER A 133 -20.25 17.37 23.08
N PRO A 134 -19.79 16.21 22.56
CA PRO A 134 -19.35 15.11 23.39
C PRO A 134 -18.14 15.50 24.24
N SER A 135 -18.09 15.05 25.49
CA SER A 135 -16.91 15.17 26.34
C SER A 135 -15.97 13.99 26.12
N VAL A 136 -14.68 14.27 25.87
CA VAL A 136 -13.64 13.23 25.78
C VAL A 136 -13.04 13.02 27.17
N GLN A 137 -13.14 11.79 27.68
CA GLN A 137 -12.46 11.39 28.91
C GLN A 137 -10.94 11.17 28.64
N PRO A 138 -10.09 11.21 29.68
CA PRO A 138 -8.66 10.98 29.53
C PRO A 138 -8.36 9.70 28.75
N ILE A 139 -7.40 9.78 27.83
CA ILE A 139 -6.96 8.64 27.03
C ILE A 139 -5.83 7.95 27.79
N ASP A 140 -6.01 6.68 28.12
CA ASP A 140 -4.93 5.84 28.63
C ASP A 140 -4.11 5.30 27.46
N GLY A 141 -2.79 5.56 27.49
CA GLY A 141 -1.86 5.05 26.50
C GLY A 141 -0.43 5.11 27.00
N THR A 142 0.20 3.95 27.20
CA THR A 142 1.65 3.87 27.38
C THR A 142 2.29 3.76 26.01
N ARG A 143 3.19 4.70 25.70
CA ARG A 143 4.11 4.52 24.57
C ARG A 143 4.96 3.31 24.93
N GLY A 144 4.76 2.17 24.25
CA GLY A 144 5.63 1.01 24.41
C GLY A 144 7.08 1.46 24.25
N GLU A 145 7.83 1.38 25.35
CA GLU A 145 9.25 1.75 25.34
C GLU A 145 9.99 0.81 24.38
N ARG A 146 10.85 1.40 23.56
CA ARG A 146 11.71 0.69 22.61
C ARG A 146 12.86 -0.03 23.32
#